data_AF-A0A015KEB0-F1
#
_entry.id   AF-A0A015KEB0-F1
#
_cell.length_a   1.000
_cell.length_b   1.000
_cell.length_c   1.000
_cell.angle_alpha   90.00
_cell.angle_beta   90.00
_cell.angle_gamma   90.00
#
_symmetry.space_group_name_H-M   'P 1'
#
loop_
_entity.id
_entity.type
_entity.pdbx_description
1 polymer ?
#
loop_
_entity_poly.entity_id
_entity_poly.type
_entity_poly.pdbx_seq_one_letter_code
_entity_poly.pdbx_strand_id
1 'polypeptide(L)'
;MTSGSLLSIETYLKEWENICSNFYVNNDELAGTIIGLVEFASHSDETITLNFSDIDQTVAGKKEDLEKLLNKIGFVNGIMLLPQEYNKYLEAKRKIRSEFHHKKATQLYEELDRLLNSKPAQYTPLHRRSELSTFINQYKNSVGAKSFIKGLLHIFKLQLNQPILASWTFLDDIFTQNGPDFMRASVNLLINVLSFTHTVQQADESGQDDNLRTWYMSSLLSDSEIKLLIGIFPKENTFNNVRATGTIELSSQQRPAEMISSEGNISKLCYLPFKILLFWWSLAKLCLNFCSGIIGFKKNKPSVSSELV
;
A
#
# COMPACT_ATOMS: atom_id res chain seq x y z
N MET A 1 40.87 40.57 12.56
CA MET A 1 41.54 39.82 11.46
C MET A 1 42.22 38.61 12.05
N THR A 2 41.49 37.52 12.21
CA THR A 2 42.06 36.23 12.61
C THR A 2 42.46 35.48 11.34
N SER A 3 43.76 35.47 11.08
CA SER A 3 44.43 34.64 10.07
C SER A 3 44.29 33.17 10.47
N GLY A 4 43.12 32.58 10.26
CA GLY A 4 42.94 31.14 10.26
C GLY A 4 43.48 30.60 8.94
N SER A 5 44.47 29.70 9.00
CA SER A 5 44.92 28.92 7.84
C SER A 5 43.70 28.34 7.13
N LEU A 6 43.58 28.56 5.82
CA LEU A 6 42.63 27.82 4.98
C LEU A 6 42.83 26.33 5.26
N LEU A 7 41.75 25.62 5.62
CA LEU A 7 41.79 24.17 5.72
C LEU A 7 42.00 23.57 4.32
N SER A 8 42.52 22.35 4.29
CA SER A 8 42.68 21.64 3.02
C SER A 8 41.32 21.30 2.41
N ILE A 9 41.26 21.18 1.08
CA ILE A 9 40.03 20.81 0.38
C ILE A 9 39.50 19.44 0.87
N GLU A 10 40.38 18.51 1.21
CA GLU A 10 40.01 17.20 1.76
C GLU A 10 39.25 17.34 3.08
N THR A 11 39.60 18.34 3.89
CA THR A 11 38.92 18.60 5.17
C THR A 11 37.49 19.11 4.92
N TYR A 12 37.32 20.08 4.02
CA TYR A 12 35.99 20.60 3.71
C TYR A 12 35.09 19.57 3.02
N LEU A 13 35.65 18.76 2.11
CA LEU A 13 34.92 17.68 1.44
C LEU A 13 34.47 16.61 2.44
N LYS A 14 35.30 16.23 3.40
CA LYS A 14 34.93 15.26 4.44
C LYS A 14 33.77 15.76 5.31
N GLU A 15 33.80 17.03 5.71
CA GLU A 15 32.68 17.63 6.45
C GLU A 15 31.41 17.71 5.58
N TRP A 16 31.55 17.98 4.29
CA TRP A 16 30.44 17.96 3.33
C TRP A 16 29.83 16.56 3.16
N GLU A 17 30.66 15.52 3.08
CA GLU A 17 30.22 14.13 3.05
C GLU A 17 29.45 13.75 4.33
N ASN A 18 29.89 14.24 5.49
CA ASN A 18 29.18 14.06 6.75
C ASN A 18 27.79 14.73 6.74
N ILE A 19 27.69 15.97 6.23
CA ILE A 19 26.41 16.68 6.08
C ILE A 19 25.48 15.90 5.14
N CYS A 20 25.99 15.46 3.98
CA CYS A 20 25.23 14.63 3.04
C CYS A 20 24.71 13.36 3.71
N SER A 21 25.56 12.66 4.48
CA SER A 21 25.19 11.44 5.19
C SER A 21 24.13 11.70 6.27
N ASN A 22 24.24 12.79 7.03
CA ASN A 22 23.25 13.15 8.04
C ASN A 22 21.88 13.44 7.43
N PHE A 23 21.82 14.09 6.28
CA PHE A 23 20.57 14.31 5.57
C PHE A 23 19.95 12.98 5.10
N TYR A 24 20.68 12.20 4.29
CA TYR A 24 20.10 11.00 3.68
C TYR A 24 19.86 9.86 4.69
N VAL A 25 20.76 9.64 5.64
CA VAL A 25 20.71 8.50 6.57
C VAL A 25 19.97 8.83 7.85
N ASN A 26 20.19 10.01 8.42
CA ASN A 26 19.66 10.40 9.72
C ASN A 26 18.43 11.32 9.65
N ASN A 27 18.00 11.69 8.43
CA ASN A 27 16.87 12.59 8.18
C ASN A 27 17.02 13.95 8.90
N ASP A 28 18.25 14.48 8.94
CA ASP A 28 18.57 15.77 9.56
C ASP A 28 18.11 16.93 8.67
N GLU A 29 17.09 17.66 9.12
CA GLU A 29 16.50 18.82 8.43
C GLU A 29 17.50 19.97 8.22
N LEU A 30 18.41 20.18 9.18
CA LEU A 30 19.42 21.23 9.07
C LEU A 30 20.44 20.88 7.98
N ALA A 31 20.86 19.61 7.92
CA ALA A 31 21.71 19.11 6.85
C ALA A 31 21.02 19.23 5.48
N GLY A 32 19.72 18.94 5.41
CA GLY A 32 18.92 19.15 4.19
C GLY A 32 18.88 20.60 3.72
N THR A 33 18.74 21.54 4.67
CA THR A 33 18.80 22.99 4.38
C THR A 33 20.15 23.38 3.79
N ILE A 34 21.26 22.94 4.39
CA ILE A 34 22.61 23.23 3.90
C ILE A 34 22.82 22.64 2.50
N ILE A 35 22.34 21.42 2.26
CA ILE A 35 22.43 20.80 0.94
C ILE A 35 21.69 21.60 -0.11
N GLY A 36 20.47 22.07 0.21
CA GLY A 36 19.70 22.94 -0.67
C GLY A 36 20.43 24.24 -0.98
N LEU A 37 20.98 24.91 0.04
CA LEU A 37 21.75 26.15 -0.14
C LEU A 37 22.94 25.96 -1.08
N VAL A 38 23.71 24.89 -0.88
CA VAL A 38 24.88 24.60 -1.72
C VAL A 38 24.44 24.24 -3.14
N GLU A 39 23.40 23.43 -3.32
CA GLU A 39 22.92 23.00 -4.66
C GLU A 39 22.38 24.15 -5.51
N PHE A 40 21.69 25.11 -4.88
CA PHE A 40 21.09 26.27 -5.54
C PHE A 40 21.92 27.55 -5.38
N ALA A 41 23.22 27.42 -5.10
CA ALA A 41 24.13 28.55 -5.01
C ALA A 41 24.20 29.30 -6.36
N SER A 42 24.39 30.62 -6.28
CA SER A 42 24.58 31.48 -7.45
C SER A 42 26.03 31.42 -7.92
N HIS A 43 26.21 31.40 -9.24
CA HIS A 43 27.49 31.28 -9.92
C HIS A 43 27.81 32.56 -10.70
N SER A 44 28.90 33.25 -10.38
CA SER A 44 29.36 34.42 -11.12
C SER A 44 30.88 34.47 -11.22
N ASP A 45 31.39 34.33 -12.45
CA ASP A 45 32.73 34.54 -13.02
C ASP A 45 33.99 34.07 -12.26
N GLU A 46 33.87 33.60 -11.01
CA GLU A 46 34.92 33.01 -10.15
C GLU A 46 34.42 32.77 -8.71
N THR A 47 33.16 33.12 -8.41
CA THR A 47 32.59 33.06 -7.06
C THR A 47 31.34 32.20 -7.03
N ILE A 48 31.15 31.52 -5.90
CA ILE A 48 29.96 30.74 -5.60
C ILE A 48 29.38 31.28 -4.31
N THR A 49 28.13 31.73 -4.39
CA THR A 49 27.45 32.42 -3.29
C THR A 49 26.13 31.75 -2.95
N LEU A 50 25.90 31.52 -1.66
CA LEU A 50 24.68 30.89 -1.17
C LEU A 50 23.53 31.89 -1.22
N ASN A 51 22.38 31.45 -1.71
CA ASN A 51 21.17 32.25 -1.69
C ASN A 51 20.34 31.95 -0.43
N PHE A 52 20.28 32.90 0.49
CA PHE A 52 19.52 32.78 1.74
C PHE A 52 18.06 33.24 1.62
N SER A 53 17.61 33.70 0.44
CA SER A 53 16.25 34.24 0.25
C SER A 53 15.14 33.23 0.55
N ASP A 54 15.43 31.94 0.35
CA ASP A 54 14.46 30.85 0.39
C ASP A 54 14.61 29.99 1.65
N ILE A 55 15.40 30.43 2.65
CA ILE A 55 15.52 29.69 3.91
C ILE A 55 14.23 29.82 4.69
N ASP A 56 13.57 28.69 4.83
CA ASP A 56 12.30 28.52 5.49
C ASP A 56 12.35 29.01 6.95
N GLN A 57 11.23 29.55 7.46
CA GLN A 57 11.15 30.10 8.83
C GLN A 57 11.41 29.03 9.92
N THR A 58 11.42 27.74 9.56
CA THR A 58 11.72 26.60 10.44
C THR A 58 13.16 26.58 10.98
N VAL A 59 14.10 27.29 10.34
CA VAL A 59 15.49 27.44 10.83
C VAL A 59 15.65 28.70 11.70
N ALA A 60 14.57 29.47 11.92
CA ALA A 60 14.58 30.63 12.81
C ALA A 60 15.00 30.23 14.23
N GLY A 61 16.22 30.61 14.61
CA GLY A 61 16.83 30.26 15.90
C GLY A 61 18.07 29.36 15.83
N LYS A 62 18.34 28.73 14.68
CA LYS A 62 19.55 27.89 14.46
C LYS A 62 20.61 28.55 13.56
N LYS A 63 20.55 29.87 13.39
CA LYS A 63 21.42 30.62 12.47
C LYS A 63 22.90 30.44 12.81
N GLU A 64 23.24 30.40 14.09
CA GLU A 64 24.62 30.20 14.55
C GLU A 64 25.13 28.77 14.25
N ASP A 65 24.28 27.76 14.38
CA ASP A 65 24.61 26.37 14.04
C ASP A 65 24.76 26.19 12.52
N LEU A 66 23.89 26.84 11.74
CA LEU A 66 23.98 26.88 10.29
C LEU A 66 25.31 27.49 9.84
N GLU A 67 25.66 28.66 10.36
CA GLU A 67 26.91 29.35 10.01
C GLU A 67 28.15 28.55 10.42
N LYS A 68 28.13 27.91 11.61
CA LYS A 68 29.19 27.00 12.05
C LYS A 68 29.37 25.83 11.07
N LEU A 69 28.29 25.21 10.60
CA LEU A 69 28.35 24.10 9.65
C LEU A 69 28.80 24.56 8.25
N LEU A 70 28.32 25.71 7.78
CA LEU A 70 28.77 26.32 6.52
C LEU A 70 30.28 26.60 6.53
N ASN A 71 30.79 27.16 7.63
CA ASN A 71 32.21 27.41 7.81
C ASN A 71 33.04 26.11 7.75
N LYS A 72 32.53 25.00 8.34
CA LYS A 72 33.19 23.68 8.30
C LYS A 72 33.27 23.06 6.91
N ILE A 73 32.40 23.47 5.98
CA ILE A 73 32.43 23.03 4.59
C ILE A 73 33.00 24.09 3.64
N GLY A 74 33.67 25.11 4.18
CA GLY A 74 34.39 26.09 3.37
C GLY A 74 33.50 27.19 2.78
N PHE A 75 32.35 27.49 3.40
CA PHE A 75 31.53 28.66 3.08
C PHE A 75 31.58 29.67 4.22
N VAL A 76 32.16 30.84 3.97
CA VAL A 76 32.30 31.93 4.96
C VAL A 76 31.50 33.13 4.47
N ASN A 77 30.62 33.66 5.32
CA ASN A 77 29.69 34.75 4.96
C ASN A 77 28.86 34.44 3.70
N GLY A 78 28.54 33.16 3.47
CA GLY A 78 27.82 32.72 2.28
C GLY A 78 28.65 32.61 1.01
N ILE A 79 29.97 32.81 1.06
CA ILE A 79 30.87 32.72 -0.10
C ILE A 79 31.74 31.48 0.05
N MET A 80 31.85 30.69 -1.02
CA MET A 80 32.73 29.52 -1.04
C MET A 80 34.21 29.94 -1.10
N LEU A 81 35.03 29.38 -0.22
CA LEU A 81 36.47 29.67 -0.13
C LEU A 81 37.27 29.10 -1.30
N LEU A 82 36.83 27.98 -1.90
CA LEU A 82 37.49 27.30 -3.02
C LEU A 82 36.49 27.02 -4.16
N PRO A 83 36.05 28.04 -4.92
CA PRO A 83 35.00 27.90 -5.94
C PRO A 83 35.32 26.89 -7.05
N GLN A 84 36.59 26.74 -7.41
CA GLN A 84 37.06 25.76 -8.41
C GLN A 84 36.80 24.30 -8.02
N GLU A 85 36.58 24.03 -6.72
CA GLU A 85 36.38 22.70 -6.18
C GLU A 85 34.89 22.32 -6.05
N TYR A 86 33.97 23.21 -6.40
CA TYR A 86 32.53 23.01 -6.22
C TYR A 86 31.98 21.76 -6.91
N ASN A 87 32.51 21.40 -8.08
CA ASN A 87 32.11 20.17 -8.76
C ASN A 87 32.36 18.93 -7.89
N LYS A 88 33.42 18.92 -7.07
CA LYS A 88 33.68 17.82 -6.12
C LYS A 88 32.61 17.69 -5.05
N TYR A 89 31.99 18.80 -4.62
CA TYR A 89 30.87 18.78 -3.68
C TYR A 89 29.64 18.13 -4.33
N LEU A 90 29.34 18.49 -5.58
CA LEU A 90 28.23 17.89 -6.31
C LEU A 90 28.46 16.40 -6.57
N GLU A 91 29.68 16.00 -6.93
CA GLU A 91 30.06 14.59 -7.12
C GLU A 91 29.94 13.79 -5.82
N ALA A 92 30.48 14.31 -4.71
CA ALA A 92 30.36 13.67 -3.40
C ALA A 92 28.90 13.48 -2.98
N LYS A 93 28.06 14.52 -3.15
CA LYS A 93 26.62 14.44 -2.88
C LYS A 93 25.94 13.38 -3.75
N ARG A 94 26.21 13.38 -5.06
CA ARG A 94 25.63 12.41 -6.00
C ARG A 94 26.03 10.99 -5.64
N LYS A 95 27.30 10.77 -5.29
CA LYS A 95 27.82 9.46 -4.83
C LYS A 95 27.07 8.98 -3.59
N ILE A 96 27.02 9.79 -2.53
CA ILE A 96 26.33 9.43 -1.28
C ILE A 96 24.84 9.19 -1.51
N ARG A 97 24.18 10.05 -2.30
CA ARG A 97 22.76 9.87 -2.67
C ARG A 97 22.54 8.55 -3.42
N SER A 98 23.41 8.24 -4.37
CA SER A 98 23.35 7.00 -5.14
C SER A 98 23.55 5.77 -4.26
N GLU A 99 24.57 5.78 -3.38
CA GLU A 99 24.83 4.71 -2.42
C GLU A 99 23.65 4.52 -1.44
N PHE A 100 23.07 5.62 -0.95
CA PHE A 100 21.88 5.59 -0.11
C PHE A 100 20.68 4.96 -0.82
N HIS A 101 20.34 5.42 -2.02
CA HIS A 101 19.21 4.88 -2.78
C HIS A 101 19.47 3.42 -3.18
N HIS A 102 20.70 3.04 -3.52
CA HIS A 102 21.07 1.66 -3.79
C HIS A 102 20.85 0.79 -2.55
N LYS A 103 21.37 1.19 -1.39
CA LYS A 103 21.17 0.47 -0.12
C LYS A 103 19.68 0.37 0.25
N LYS A 104 18.90 1.43 0.05
CA LYS A 104 17.45 1.43 0.28
C LYS A 104 16.72 0.48 -0.66
N ALA A 105 17.10 0.45 -1.93
CA ALA A 105 16.55 -0.50 -2.89
C ALA A 105 16.87 -1.93 -2.48
N THR A 106 18.13 -2.24 -2.14
CA THR A 106 18.54 -3.57 -1.64
C THR A 106 17.71 -3.98 -0.43
N GLN A 107 17.56 -3.11 0.57
CA GLN A 107 16.75 -3.39 1.76
C GLN A 107 15.27 -3.67 1.42
N LEU A 108 14.70 -2.94 0.46
CA LEU A 108 13.33 -3.16 0.01
C LEU A 108 13.18 -4.51 -0.70
N TYR A 109 14.13 -4.90 -1.55
CA TYR A 109 14.11 -6.20 -2.23
C TYR A 109 14.35 -7.37 -1.26
N GLU A 110 15.25 -7.23 -0.29
CA GLU A 110 15.44 -8.22 0.78
C GLU A 110 14.15 -8.40 1.59
N GLU A 111 13.46 -7.30 1.91
CA GLU A 111 12.18 -7.37 2.60
C GLU A 111 11.10 -8.02 1.73
N LEU A 112 11.04 -7.66 0.45
CA LEU A 112 10.11 -8.27 -0.50
C LEU A 112 10.32 -9.78 -0.59
N ASP A 113 11.56 -10.23 -0.77
CA ASP A 113 11.89 -11.66 -0.84
C ASP A 113 11.45 -12.40 0.44
N ARG A 114 11.73 -11.83 1.62
CA ARG A 114 11.26 -12.37 2.90
C ARG A 114 9.72 -12.50 2.95
N LEU A 115 8.99 -11.51 2.44
CA LEU A 115 7.52 -11.54 2.41
C LEU A 115 7.00 -12.60 1.43
N LEU A 116 7.61 -12.70 0.25
CA LEU A 116 7.25 -13.65 -0.80
C LEU A 116 7.48 -15.11 -0.39
N ASN A 117 8.51 -15.34 0.43
CA ASN A 117 8.89 -16.66 0.96
C ASN A 117 8.23 -16.98 2.32
N SER A 118 7.37 -16.09 2.84
CA SER A 118 6.67 -16.32 4.10
C SER A 118 5.60 -17.42 3.95
N LYS A 119 5.37 -18.17 5.03
CA LYS A 119 4.34 -19.22 5.05
C LYS A 119 2.95 -18.59 4.92
N PRO A 120 2.13 -18.99 3.93
CA PRO A 120 0.81 -18.40 3.75
C PRO A 120 -0.08 -18.60 4.96
N ALA A 121 -0.69 -17.52 5.46
CA ALA A 121 -1.78 -17.62 6.42
C ALA A 121 -3.07 -18.03 5.70
N GLN A 122 -3.90 -18.84 6.35
CA GLN A 122 -5.19 -19.26 5.81
C GLN A 122 -6.31 -18.37 6.37
N TYR A 123 -6.89 -17.54 5.51
CA TYR A 123 -8.01 -16.69 5.87
C TYR A 123 -9.35 -17.27 5.44
N THR A 124 -10.37 -17.06 6.28
CA THR A 124 -11.76 -17.42 5.96
C THR A 124 -12.33 -16.44 4.92
N PRO A 125 -13.34 -16.84 4.12
CA PRO A 125 -13.94 -15.95 3.10
C PRO A 125 -14.42 -14.60 3.63
N LEU A 126 -14.98 -14.57 4.85
CA LEU A 126 -15.40 -13.31 5.49
C LEU A 126 -14.21 -12.40 5.80
N HIS A 127 -13.11 -12.99 6.29
CA HIS A 127 -11.90 -12.23 6.56
C HIS A 127 -11.27 -11.71 5.26
N ARG A 128 -11.26 -12.51 4.19
CA ARG A 128 -10.77 -12.07 2.87
C ARG A 128 -11.48 -10.83 2.37
N ARG A 129 -12.80 -10.82 2.49
CA ARG A 129 -13.63 -9.66 2.13
C ARG A 129 -13.28 -8.42 2.96
N SER A 130 -13.11 -8.59 4.27
CA SER A 130 -12.72 -7.48 5.16
C SER A 130 -11.37 -6.88 4.77
N GLU A 131 -10.36 -7.73 4.61
CA GLU A 131 -8.99 -7.30 4.28
C GLU A 131 -8.90 -6.65 2.90
N LEU A 132 -9.57 -7.21 1.89
CA LEU A 132 -9.64 -6.58 0.57
C LEU A 132 -10.33 -5.21 0.63
N SER A 133 -11.42 -5.09 1.40
CA SER A 133 -12.09 -3.80 1.60
C SER A 133 -11.19 -2.76 2.27
N THR A 134 -10.45 -3.16 3.31
CA THR A 134 -9.46 -2.30 3.98
C THR A 134 -8.38 -1.84 3.01
N PHE A 135 -7.77 -2.78 2.26
CA PHE A 135 -6.74 -2.49 1.28
C PHE A 135 -7.22 -1.49 0.22
N ILE A 136 -8.38 -1.74 -0.39
CA ILE A 136 -8.96 -0.88 -1.42
C ILE A 136 -9.23 0.52 -0.85
N ASN A 137 -9.81 0.63 0.34
CA ASN A 137 -10.10 1.93 0.94
C ASN A 137 -8.84 2.73 1.26
N GLN A 138 -7.79 2.07 1.72
CA GLN A 138 -6.51 2.69 2.03
C GLN A 138 -5.80 3.19 0.76
N TYR A 139 -5.79 2.41 -0.31
CA TYR A 139 -4.92 2.66 -1.46
C TYR A 139 -5.61 3.16 -2.74
N LYS A 140 -6.96 3.19 -2.81
CA LYS A 140 -7.70 3.65 -4.03
C LYS A 140 -7.32 5.04 -4.53
N ASN A 141 -6.83 5.92 -3.64
CA ASN A 141 -6.43 7.28 -3.98
C ASN A 141 -4.93 7.41 -4.31
N SER A 142 -4.12 6.39 -4.02
CA SER A 142 -2.69 6.39 -4.34
C SER A 142 -2.49 6.21 -5.84
N VAL A 143 -1.69 7.10 -6.46
CA VAL A 143 -1.48 7.13 -7.91
C VAL A 143 -0.92 5.80 -8.41
N GLY A 144 0.14 5.28 -7.77
CA GLY A 144 0.77 4.04 -8.22
C GLY A 144 0.00 2.77 -7.83
N ALA A 145 -0.89 2.83 -6.83
CA ALA A 145 -1.72 1.69 -6.45
C ALA A 145 -2.91 1.43 -7.40
N LYS A 146 -3.40 2.47 -8.10
CA LYS A 146 -4.58 2.33 -9.00
C LYS A 146 -4.36 1.30 -10.10
N SER A 147 -3.18 1.27 -10.70
CA SER A 147 -2.83 0.31 -11.76
C SER A 147 -2.84 -1.12 -11.23
N PHE A 148 -2.31 -1.33 -10.02
CA PHE A 148 -2.33 -2.62 -9.33
C PHE A 148 -3.76 -3.06 -9.00
N ILE A 149 -4.56 -2.18 -8.39
CA ILE A 149 -5.97 -2.45 -8.06
C ILE A 149 -6.77 -2.79 -9.32
N LYS A 150 -6.54 -2.07 -10.43
CA LYS A 150 -7.18 -2.37 -11.71
C LYS A 150 -6.78 -3.75 -12.25
N GLY A 151 -5.49 -4.10 -12.17
CA GLY A 151 -5.00 -5.42 -12.54
C GLY A 151 -5.64 -6.54 -11.71
N LEU A 152 -5.75 -6.34 -10.39
CA LEU A 152 -6.41 -7.28 -9.49
C LEU A 152 -7.92 -7.45 -9.81
N LEU A 153 -8.62 -6.37 -10.17
CA LEU A 153 -10.00 -6.46 -10.64
C LEU A 153 -10.09 -7.23 -11.97
N HIS A 154 -9.16 -6.98 -12.89
CA HIS A 154 -9.16 -7.64 -14.20
C HIS A 154 -8.90 -9.14 -14.10
N ILE A 155 -7.96 -9.59 -13.27
CA ILE A 155 -7.69 -11.03 -13.09
C ILE A 155 -8.90 -11.74 -12.47
N PHE A 156 -9.59 -11.12 -11.50
CA PHE A 156 -10.84 -11.67 -10.97
C PHE A 156 -11.93 -11.79 -12.03
N LYS A 157 -12.09 -10.78 -12.89
CA LYS A 157 -13.05 -10.83 -13.99
C LYS A 157 -12.71 -11.90 -15.00
N LEU A 158 -11.43 -12.02 -15.35
CA LEU A 158 -10.98 -13.06 -16.27
C LEU A 158 -11.25 -14.45 -15.69
N GLN A 159 -11.00 -14.68 -14.40
CA GLN A 159 -11.17 -15.99 -13.76
C GLN A 159 -12.62 -16.50 -13.74
N LEU A 160 -13.62 -15.61 -13.76
CA LEU A 160 -15.02 -16.00 -13.62
C LEU A 160 -15.47 -17.00 -14.68
N ASN A 161 -16.09 -18.08 -14.23
CA ASN A 161 -16.58 -19.19 -15.06
C ASN A 161 -15.48 -19.86 -15.91
N GLN A 162 -14.20 -19.60 -15.62
CA GLN A 162 -13.10 -20.24 -16.34
C GLN A 162 -12.68 -21.54 -15.64
N PRO A 163 -12.50 -22.62 -16.41
CA PRO A 163 -11.96 -23.88 -15.91
C PRO A 163 -10.43 -23.85 -15.74
N ILE A 164 -9.79 -22.84 -16.29
CA ILE A 164 -8.34 -22.65 -16.24
C ILE A 164 -8.05 -21.48 -15.29
N LEU A 165 -6.99 -21.61 -14.48
CA LEU A 165 -6.57 -20.54 -13.59
C LEU A 165 -5.97 -19.37 -14.40
N ALA A 166 -6.43 -18.17 -14.10
CA ALA A 166 -5.84 -16.95 -14.63
C ALA A 166 -4.48 -16.69 -13.99
N SER A 167 -3.54 -16.21 -14.81
CA SER A 167 -2.23 -15.72 -14.38
C SER A 167 -2.12 -14.22 -14.61
N TRP A 168 -1.26 -13.58 -13.81
CA TRP A 168 -0.97 -12.15 -13.86
C TRP A 168 0.51 -11.91 -13.67
N THR A 169 1.15 -11.43 -14.74
CA THR A 169 2.60 -11.30 -14.84
C THR A 169 3.03 -9.84 -14.83
N PHE A 170 3.90 -9.47 -13.90
CA PHE A 170 4.44 -8.11 -13.77
C PHE A 170 5.76 -8.09 -12.99
N LEU A 171 6.50 -6.98 -13.10
CA LEU A 171 7.77 -6.76 -12.42
C LEU A 171 7.54 -6.49 -10.92
N ASP A 172 8.41 -7.03 -10.07
CA ASP A 172 8.40 -6.81 -8.62
C ASP A 172 8.53 -5.32 -8.23
N ASP A 173 9.09 -4.50 -9.13
CA ASP A 173 9.14 -3.04 -9.06
C ASP A 173 7.81 -2.38 -8.71
N ILE A 174 6.70 -2.99 -9.12
CA ILE A 174 5.36 -2.50 -8.81
C ILE A 174 5.13 -2.42 -7.30
N PHE A 175 5.71 -3.34 -6.53
CA PHE A 175 5.62 -3.32 -5.08
C PHE A 175 6.57 -2.29 -4.46
N THR A 176 7.81 -2.24 -4.93
CA THR A 176 8.88 -1.43 -4.30
C THR A 176 8.74 0.07 -4.60
N GLN A 177 8.19 0.46 -5.75
CA GLN A 177 8.03 1.86 -6.16
C GLN A 177 7.01 2.65 -5.31
N ASN A 178 6.05 1.96 -4.67
CA ASN A 178 4.97 2.58 -3.90
C ASN A 178 5.26 2.65 -2.39
N GLY A 179 6.49 2.33 -1.98
CA GLY A 179 6.94 2.34 -0.60
C GLY A 179 6.66 1.04 0.16
N PRO A 180 7.32 0.86 1.33
CA PRO A 180 7.33 -0.40 2.07
C PRO A 180 5.95 -0.82 2.59
N ASP A 181 5.09 0.13 2.97
CA ASP A 181 3.77 -0.18 3.50
C ASP A 181 2.83 -0.73 2.43
N PHE A 182 2.88 -0.16 1.23
CA PHE A 182 2.14 -0.69 0.09
C PHE A 182 2.65 -2.07 -0.31
N MET A 183 3.97 -2.25 -0.35
CA MET A 183 4.60 -3.55 -0.64
C MET A 183 4.11 -4.63 0.33
N ARG A 184 4.24 -4.40 1.65
CA ARG A 184 3.76 -5.32 2.69
C ARG A 184 2.28 -5.64 2.54
N ALA A 185 1.46 -4.62 2.37
CA ALA A 185 0.01 -4.78 2.25
C ALA A 185 -0.38 -5.57 0.99
N SER A 186 0.27 -5.29 -0.15
CA SER A 186 -0.02 -5.94 -1.43
C SER A 186 0.42 -7.39 -1.45
N VAL A 187 1.62 -7.70 -0.95
CA VAL A 187 2.09 -9.08 -0.86
C VAL A 187 1.24 -9.89 0.12
N ASN A 188 0.90 -9.31 1.27
CA ASN A 188 -0.02 -9.94 2.22
C ASN A 188 -1.41 -10.20 1.58
N LEU A 189 -1.92 -9.24 0.83
CA LEU A 189 -3.19 -9.38 0.12
C LEU A 189 -3.14 -10.53 -0.89
N LEU A 190 -2.10 -10.62 -1.71
CA LEU A 190 -1.99 -11.67 -2.73
C LEU A 190 -1.79 -13.04 -2.09
N ILE A 191 -0.78 -13.21 -1.24
CA ILE A 191 -0.38 -14.52 -0.71
C ILE A 191 -1.33 -14.99 0.39
N ASN A 192 -1.54 -14.18 1.41
CA ASN A 192 -2.25 -14.64 2.60
C ASN A 192 -3.75 -14.51 2.39
N VAL A 193 -4.22 -13.32 2.03
CA VAL A 193 -5.65 -13.03 1.93
C VAL A 193 -6.27 -13.77 0.76
N LEU A 194 -5.73 -13.60 -0.45
CA LEU A 194 -6.32 -14.14 -1.67
C LEU A 194 -5.76 -15.50 -2.07
N SER A 195 -4.74 -16.00 -1.36
CA SER A 195 -4.14 -17.32 -1.59
C SER A 195 -3.60 -17.51 -3.01
N PHE A 196 -3.08 -16.43 -3.62
CA PHE A 196 -2.37 -16.49 -4.89
C PHE A 196 -1.03 -17.22 -4.69
N THR A 197 -0.65 -17.99 -5.69
CA THR A 197 0.70 -18.56 -5.79
C THR A 197 1.51 -17.77 -6.82
N HIS A 198 2.83 -17.92 -6.81
CA HIS A 198 3.68 -17.18 -7.74
C HIS A 198 4.91 -17.99 -8.16
N THR A 199 5.44 -17.67 -9.34
CA THR A 199 6.69 -18.20 -9.88
C THR A 199 7.50 -17.06 -10.47
N VAL A 200 8.82 -17.12 -10.31
CA VAL A 200 9.77 -16.20 -10.97
C VAL A 200 10.14 -16.79 -12.33
N GLN A 201 10.09 -15.98 -13.39
CA GLN A 201 10.72 -16.37 -14.65
C GLN A 201 12.24 -16.23 -14.47
N GLN A 202 12.98 -17.32 -14.59
CA GLN A 202 14.44 -17.24 -14.57
C GLN A 202 14.88 -16.50 -15.83
N ALA A 203 15.76 -15.50 -15.67
CA ALA A 203 16.29 -14.74 -16.77
C ALA A 203 16.97 -15.68 -17.78
N ASP A 204 16.65 -15.52 -19.07
CA ASP A 204 17.45 -16.11 -20.15
C ASP A 204 18.89 -15.57 -20.05
N GLU A 205 19.88 -16.30 -20.59
CA GLU A 205 21.35 -16.12 -20.50
C GLU A 205 21.90 -14.68 -20.76
N SER A 206 21.04 -13.74 -21.16
CA SER A 206 21.29 -12.30 -21.29
C SER A 206 21.59 -11.56 -19.98
N GLY A 207 21.43 -12.19 -18.80
CA GLY A 207 21.95 -11.67 -17.53
C GLY A 207 21.25 -10.41 -16.98
N GLN A 208 20.12 -10.03 -17.57
CA GLN A 208 19.25 -9.00 -17.02
C GLN A 208 18.25 -9.71 -16.10
N ASP A 209 18.51 -9.64 -14.79
CA ASP A 209 17.69 -10.23 -13.73
C ASP A 209 16.39 -9.43 -13.61
N ASP A 210 15.56 -9.50 -14.64
CA ASP A 210 14.25 -8.89 -14.67
C ASP A 210 13.42 -9.69 -13.67
N ASN A 211 13.16 -9.09 -12.50
CA ASN A 211 12.33 -9.62 -11.41
C ASN A 211 10.85 -9.74 -11.85
N LEU A 212 10.61 -10.46 -12.94
CA LEU A 212 9.33 -10.66 -13.60
C LEU A 212 8.66 -11.87 -12.96
N ARG A 213 7.55 -11.61 -12.28
CA ARG A 213 6.84 -12.60 -11.48
C ARG A 213 5.48 -12.88 -12.10
N THR A 214 5.18 -14.16 -12.27
CA THR A 214 3.85 -14.62 -12.65
C THR A 214 3.10 -15.05 -11.41
N TRP A 215 1.97 -14.40 -11.16
CA TRP A 215 1.04 -14.73 -10.07
C TRP A 215 -0.14 -15.52 -10.60
N TYR A 216 -0.57 -16.56 -9.89
CA TYR A 216 -1.70 -17.41 -10.30
C TYR A 216 -2.86 -17.22 -9.32
N MET A 217 -4.07 -17.14 -9.88
CA MET A 217 -5.29 -17.17 -9.09
C MET A 217 -5.35 -18.42 -8.22
N SER A 218 -5.90 -18.27 -7.01
CA SER A 218 -6.09 -19.40 -6.12
C SER A 218 -7.12 -20.39 -6.67
N SER A 219 -6.76 -21.67 -6.69
CA SER A 219 -7.70 -22.77 -6.96
C SER A 219 -8.77 -22.92 -5.88
N LEU A 220 -8.62 -22.24 -4.74
CA LEU A 220 -9.54 -22.31 -3.60
C LEU A 220 -10.65 -21.24 -3.65
N LEU A 221 -10.59 -20.29 -4.57
CA LEU A 221 -11.61 -19.25 -4.72
C LEU A 221 -12.70 -19.76 -5.67
N SER A 222 -13.93 -19.85 -5.17
CA SER A 222 -15.10 -20.19 -6.00
C SER A 222 -15.61 -18.99 -6.80
N ASP A 223 -16.32 -19.21 -7.91
CA ASP A 223 -16.93 -18.11 -8.68
C ASP A 223 -17.88 -17.26 -7.85
N SER A 224 -18.56 -17.87 -6.88
CA SER A 224 -19.44 -17.13 -5.97
C SER A 224 -18.67 -16.16 -5.07
N GLU A 225 -17.50 -16.58 -4.58
CA GLU A 225 -16.61 -15.75 -3.77
C GLU A 225 -15.97 -14.65 -4.63
N ILE A 226 -15.48 -15.00 -5.83
CA ILE A 226 -14.91 -14.02 -6.77
C ILE A 226 -15.93 -12.92 -7.11
N LYS A 227 -17.20 -13.28 -7.36
CA LYS A 227 -18.28 -12.29 -7.60
C LYS A 227 -18.46 -11.35 -6.40
N LEU A 228 -18.40 -11.86 -5.18
CA LEU A 228 -18.48 -11.03 -3.96
C LEU A 228 -17.26 -10.11 -3.83
N LEU A 229 -16.05 -10.60 -4.11
CA LEU A 229 -14.82 -9.81 -4.05
C LEU A 229 -14.81 -8.69 -5.10
N ILE A 230 -15.26 -8.98 -6.33
CA ILE A 230 -15.42 -7.97 -7.40
C ILE A 230 -16.32 -6.82 -6.93
N GLY A 231 -17.37 -7.10 -6.16
CA GLY A 231 -18.28 -6.10 -5.62
C GLY A 231 -17.65 -5.08 -4.64
N ILE A 232 -16.41 -5.31 -4.18
CA ILE A 232 -15.67 -4.41 -3.28
C ILE A 232 -14.93 -3.31 -4.08
N PHE A 233 -14.57 -3.60 -5.32
CA PHE A 233 -13.74 -2.68 -6.11
C PHE A 233 -14.51 -1.42 -6.50
N PRO A 234 -13.81 -0.29 -6.68
CA PRO A 234 -14.41 0.89 -7.30
C PRO A 234 -14.98 0.56 -8.68
N LYS A 235 -16.01 1.31 -9.09
CA LYS A 235 -16.60 1.18 -10.43
C LYS A 235 -15.52 1.38 -11.50
N GLU A 236 -15.62 0.63 -12.60
CA GLU A 236 -14.60 0.63 -13.67
C GLU A 236 -14.27 2.02 -14.22
N ASN A 237 -15.28 2.90 -14.30
CA ASN A 237 -15.11 4.28 -14.76
C ASN A 237 -14.10 5.08 -13.94
N THR A 238 -13.86 4.70 -12.69
CA THR A 238 -12.82 5.27 -11.81
C THR A 238 -11.41 5.04 -12.36
N PHE A 239 -11.23 4.04 -13.23
CA PHE A 239 -9.95 3.60 -13.77
C PHE A 239 -9.76 3.90 -15.27
N ASN A 240 -10.60 4.73 -15.88
CA ASN A 240 -10.59 4.96 -17.35
C ASN A 240 -9.23 5.45 -17.87
N ASN A 241 -8.50 6.27 -17.09
CA ASN A 241 -7.23 6.85 -17.50
C ASN A 241 -6.00 6.06 -17.00
N VAL A 242 -6.20 4.90 -16.40
CA VAL A 242 -5.13 4.13 -15.75
C VAL A 242 -5.00 2.77 -16.45
N ARG A 243 -3.81 2.42 -16.90
CA ARG A 243 -3.54 1.08 -17.43
C ARG A 243 -3.46 0.08 -16.28
N ALA A 244 -4.03 -1.11 -16.45
CA ALA A 244 -3.84 -2.18 -15.49
C ALA A 244 -2.37 -2.59 -15.48
N THR A 245 -1.81 -2.85 -14.30
CA THR A 245 -0.44 -3.37 -14.20
C THR A 245 -0.34 -4.73 -14.87
N GLY A 246 0.77 -5.00 -15.55
CA GLY A 246 1.12 -6.34 -16.05
C GLY A 246 0.29 -6.86 -17.20
N THR A 247 0.54 -8.12 -17.53
CA THR A 247 -0.19 -8.92 -18.52
C THR A 247 -1.02 -9.96 -17.79
N ILE A 248 -2.27 -10.15 -18.21
CA ILE A 248 -3.21 -11.10 -17.61
C ILE A 248 -3.66 -12.07 -18.69
N GLU A 249 -3.57 -13.36 -18.41
CA GLU A 249 -3.90 -14.43 -19.35
C GLU A 249 -4.43 -15.67 -18.63
N LEU A 250 -4.87 -16.67 -19.39
CA LEU A 250 -5.20 -17.98 -18.84
C LEU A 250 -3.93 -18.83 -18.84
N SER A 251 -3.62 -19.45 -17.71
CA SER A 251 -2.44 -20.30 -17.56
C SER A 251 -2.67 -21.71 -18.14
N SER A 252 -1.76 -22.64 -17.88
CA SER A 252 -1.96 -24.07 -18.14
C SER A 252 -2.62 -24.82 -16.97
N GLN A 253 -2.79 -24.17 -15.82
CA GLN A 253 -3.24 -24.83 -14.59
C GLN A 253 -4.76 -24.98 -14.56
N GLN A 254 -5.23 -26.18 -14.20
CA GLN A 254 -6.65 -26.48 -14.08
C GLN A 254 -7.21 -26.02 -12.75
N ARG A 255 -8.45 -25.52 -12.78
CA ARG A 255 -9.23 -25.17 -11.60
C ARG A 255 -10.17 -26.33 -11.26
N PRO A 256 -10.34 -26.67 -9.96
CA PRO A 256 -11.28 -27.71 -9.55
C PRO A 256 -12.70 -27.40 -10.04
N ALA A 257 -13.39 -28.42 -10.57
CA ALA A 257 -14.71 -28.26 -11.16
C ALA A 257 -15.74 -27.75 -10.14
N GLU A 258 -15.58 -28.05 -8.85
CA GLU A 258 -16.50 -27.60 -7.79
C GLU A 258 -16.42 -26.08 -7.55
N MET A 259 -15.35 -25.43 -8.00
CA MET A 259 -15.12 -23.99 -7.81
C MET A 259 -15.69 -23.14 -8.94
N ILE A 260 -15.93 -23.75 -10.11
CA ILE A 260 -16.57 -23.14 -11.28
C ILE A 260 -18.07 -23.28 -11.04
N SER A 261 -18.86 -22.22 -11.21
CA SER A 261 -20.25 -22.23 -10.76
C SER A 261 -21.04 -23.43 -11.30
N SER A 262 -21.46 -24.33 -10.41
CA SER A 262 -22.82 -24.86 -10.48
C SER A 262 -23.74 -23.80 -9.89
N GLU A 263 -24.92 -23.62 -10.48
CA GLU A 263 -25.95 -22.79 -9.89
C GLU A 263 -26.18 -23.17 -8.42
N GLY A 264 -25.75 -22.30 -7.52
CA GLY A 264 -26.36 -22.09 -6.20
C GLY A 264 -26.45 -23.28 -5.24
N ASN A 265 -25.33 -23.67 -4.60
CA ASN A 265 -25.40 -24.30 -3.27
C ASN A 265 -25.38 -23.29 -2.10
N ILE A 266 -25.45 -21.98 -2.39
CA ILE A 266 -25.67 -20.94 -1.37
C ILE A 266 -27.13 -20.97 -0.87
N SER A 267 -28.05 -21.55 -1.64
CA SER A 267 -29.43 -21.79 -1.22
C SER A 267 -29.57 -22.82 -0.09
N LYS A 268 -28.52 -23.56 0.29
CA LYS A 268 -28.61 -24.48 1.45
C LYS A 268 -28.07 -23.88 2.75
N LEU A 269 -27.12 -22.95 2.68
CA LEU A 269 -26.53 -22.32 3.87
C LEU A 269 -27.33 -21.11 4.37
N CYS A 270 -27.97 -20.34 3.49
CA CYS A 270 -28.81 -19.20 3.91
C CYS A 270 -30.22 -19.59 4.38
N TYR A 271 -30.68 -20.82 4.11
CA TYR A 271 -32.01 -21.30 4.53
C TYR A 271 -32.04 -21.87 5.96
N LEU A 272 -30.90 -22.22 6.55
CA LEU A 272 -30.86 -22.71 7.93
C LEU A 272 -31.24 -21.62 8.97
N PRO A 273 -30.62 -20.43 8.97
CA PRO A 273 -30.98 -19.40 9.94
C PRO A 273 -32.39 -18.83 9.68
N PHE A 274 -32.85 -18.79 8.43
CA PHE A 274 -34.19 -18.28 8.09
C PHE A 274 -35.31 -19.24 8.49
N LYS A 275 -35.13 -20.56 8.32
CA LYS A 275 -36.10 -21.56 8.83
C LYS A 275 -36.13 -21.60 10.36
N ILE A 276 -34.99 -21.43 11.02
CA ILE A 276 -34.93 -21.34 12.48
C ILE A 276 -35.66 -20.07 12.94
N LEU A 277 -35.39 -18.90 12.35
CA LEU A 277 -36.12 -17.65 12.66
C LEU A 277 -37.63 -17.76 12.42
N LEU A 278 -38.07 -18.36 11.31
CA LEU A 278 -39.48 -18.60 11.02
C LEU A 278 -40.12 -19.59 12.01
N PHE A 279 -39.38 -20.61 12.45
CA PHE A 279 -39.82 -21.54 13.47
C PHE A 279 -40.02 -20.83 14.82
N TRP A 280 -39.05 -20.02 15.26
CA TRP A 280 -39.16 -19.23 16.50
C TRP A 280 -40.26 -18.17 16.42
N TRP A 281 -40.45 -17.53 15.25
CA TRP A 281 -41.57 -16.60 15.03
C TRP A 281 -42.91 -17.30 15.14
N SER A 282 -43.06 -18.48 14.52
CA SER A 282 -44.28 -19.26 14.55
C SER A 282 -44.61 -19.75 15.96
N LEU A 283 -43.59 -20.16 16.72
CA LEU A 283 -43.72 -20.56 18.12
C LEU A 283 -44.11 -19.37 19.02
N ALA A 284 -43.50 -18.20 18.82
CA ALA A 284 -43.86 -16.98 19.54
C ALA A 284 -45.31 -16.57 19.28
N LYS A 285 -45.78 -16.69 18.03
CA LYS A 285 -47.17 -16.41 17.65
C LYS A 285 -48.16 -17.40 18.27
N LEU A 286 -47.77 -18.67 18.39
CA LEU A 286 -48.56 -19.70 19.06
C LEU A 286 -48.68 -19.41 20.58
N CYS A 287 -47.57 -19.05 21.23
CA CYS A 287 -47.58 -18.64 22.64
C CYS A 287 -48.41 -17.37 22.88
N LEU A 288 -48.35 -16.39 21.98
CA LEU A 288 -49.15 -15.16 22.08
C LEU A 288 -50.66 -15.44 21.99
N ASN A 289 -51.06 -16.32 21.07
CA ASN A 289 -52.45 -16.74 20.93
C ASN A 289 -52.92 -17.59 22.13
N PHE A 290 -52.04 -18.41 22.71
CA PHE A 290 -52.36 -19.18 23.92
C PHE A 290 -52.56 -18.28 25.15
N CYS A 291 -51.69 -17.28 25.34
CA CYS A 291 -51.85 -16.27 26.40
C CYS A 291 -53.11 -15.41 26.21
N SER A 292 -53.47 -15.10 24.96
CA SER A 292 -54.66 -14.31 24.64
C SER A 292 -55.97 -15.10 24.81
N GLY A 293 -55.95 -16.42 24.57
CA GLY A 293 -57.11 -17.30 24.75
C GLY A 293 -57.48 -17.56 26.21
N ILE A 294 -56.53 -17.45 27.15
CA ILE A 294 -56.76 -17.66 28.58
C ILE A 294 -57.40 -16.42 29.25
N ILE A 295 -57.31 -15.24 28.64
CA ILE A 295 -57.85 -13.98 29.20
C ILE A 295 -59.34 -13.78 28.84
N GLY A 296 -59.93 -14.66 28.03
CA GLY A 296 -61.31 -14.55 27.53
C GLY A 296 -62.43 -15.08 28.44
N PHE A 297 -62.20 -15.35 29.73
CA PHE A 297 -63.25 -15.82 30.64
C PHE A 297 -63.51 -14.85 31.81
N LYS A 298 -64.79 -14.47 31.92
CA LYS A 298 -65.50 -13.75 33.00
C LYS A 298 -65.44 -12.22 33.02
N LYS A 299 -66.52 -11.63 32.48
CA LYS A 299 -67.35 -10.66 33.23
C LYS A 299 -68.83 -10.86 32.87
N ASN A 300 -69.52 -11.75 33.60
CA ASN A 300 -70.98 -11.71 33.66
C ASN A 300 -71.36 -10.59 34.63
N LYS A 301 -72.09 -9.58 34.14
CA LYS A 301 -72.88 -8.65 34.97
C LYS A 301 -74.36 -9.05 34.86
N PRO A 302 -75.13 -8.94 35.95
CA PRO A 302 -76.51 -9.42 36.01
C PRO A 302 -77.47 -8.44 35.33
N SER A 303 -78.47 -9.00 34.64
CA SER A 303 -79.60 -8.29 34.06
C SER A 303 -80.63 -7.96 35.13
N VAL A 304 -80.96 -6.67 35.27
CA VAL A 304 -82.15 -6.17 35.96
C VAL A 304 -83.29 -6.16 34.95
N SER A 305 -84.35 -6.90 35.24
CA SER A 305 -85.62 -6.88 34.52
C SER A 305 -86.53 -5.81 35.12
N SER A 306 -86.99 -4.89 34.28
CA SER A 306 -88.17 -4.08 34.54
C SER A 306 -89.02 -4.09 33.28
N GLU A 307 -90.09 -4.88 33.28
CA GLU A 307 -91.26 -4.64 32.44
C GLU A 307 -92.33 -3.98 33.30
N LEU A 308 -92.94 -2.95 32.72
CA LEU A 308 -94.13 -2.25 33.19
C LEU A 308 -95.37 -3.04 32.74
N VAL A 309 -96.41 -2.94 33.58
CA VAL A 309 -97.80 -3.47 33.47
C VAL A 309 -98.02 -4.81 34.16
#